data_AF-A0A815DJF0-F1
#
_entry.id   AF-A0A815DJF0-F1
#
_cell.length_a   1.000
_cell.length_b   1.000
_cell.length_c   1.000
_cell.angle_alpha   90.00
_cell.angle_beta   90.00
_cell.angle_gamma   90.00
#
_symmetry.space_group_name_H-M   'P 1'
#
loop_
_entity.id
_entity.type
_entity.pdbx_description
1 polymer ?
#
loop_
_entity_poly.entity_id
_entity_poly.type
_entity_poly.pdbx_seq_one_letter_code
_entity_poly.pdbx_strand_id
1 'polypeptide(L)'
;MNEYGRIEPYTVLYDTYRFIIEFLYTNVEDCILVVGQLYRSSTLTFSEPTMMIESIIQGRLKMLKFDLSQLGDFRERIVFENDAYLIKPLVQNPGKIVLTDQRLYFHSLNNIEEQQTNKYDLSNIVKVTKRCYKFRSIGIEILFSNKKTSSVPENLSIIQSNTLYLVFSNERTCLTFHDLLLKQNNIKLGDVSQDNMTLRWQLGKISNFEYLLYLNDQSQRSFNDLTQYPIFPWALSDYISNELDLSNAKIYRDLRKPVGALNQERLDRLKTRYNESVELEDSERFLCGSFYSNPGFIVYFLVRLYSEFLLCLNGGRFDHSDRLFHSIADTFNSCLSSDSDVKELIPQFYVSNRYYNDVDSENEDGSFLVNIYDIDFGYRHDNTLIGNVILPPWAEDE
;
A
#
# COMPACT_ATOMS: atom_id res chain seq x y z
N MET A 1 -12.98 -20.42 -16.38
CA MET A 1 -14.02 -20.40 -17.42
C MET A 1 -14.91 -21.57 -17.08
N ASN A 2 -16.14 -21.31 -16.62
CA ASN A 2 -17.07 -22.41 -16.35
C ASN A 2 -17.61 -22.98 -17.67
N GLU A 3 -18.40 -24.03 -17.57
CA GLU A 3 -18.97 -24.82 -18.68
C GLU A 3 -19.81 -23.98 -19.67
N TYR A 4 -20.14 -22.73 -19.30
CA TYR A 4 -20.91 -21.77 -20.08
C TYR A 4 -20.08 -20.62 -20.67
N GLY A 5 -18.75 -20.69 -20.60
CA GLY A 5 -17.88 -19.63 -21.10
C GLY A 5 -17.91 -18.34 -20.26
N ARG A 6 -18.50 -18.37 -19.05
CA ARG A 6 -18.48 -17.25 -18.12
C ARG A 6 -17.19 -17.25 -17.31
N ILE A 7 -16.65 -16.06 -17.10
CA ILE A 7 -15.60 -15.79 -16.12
C ILE A 7 -16.29 -14.95 -15.06
N GLU A 8 -17.06 -15.58 -14.18
CA GLU A 8 -17.78 -14.84 -13.13
C GLU A 8 -16.79 -13.93 -12.36
N PRO A 9 -17.16 -12.66 -12.09
CA PRO A 9 -18.47 -12.01 -12.32
C PRO A 9 -18.67 -11.44 -13.75
N TYR A 10 -17.70 -11.55 -14.65
CA TYR A 10 -17.75 -10.95 -15.98
C TYR A 10 -18.60 -11.75 -16.98
N THR A 11 -19.56 -11.06 -17.60
CA THR A 11 -20.22 -11.53 -18.83
C THR A 11 -19.49 -10.93 -20.02
N VAL A 12 -18.78 -11.76 -20.79
CA VAL A 12 -18.12 -11.31 -22.01
C VAL A 12 -19.17 -11.17 -23.12
N LEU A 13 -19.46 -9.94 -23.52
CA LEU A 13 -20.33 -9.63 -24.64
C LEU A 13 -19.47 -9.34 -25.87
N TYR A 14 -19.71 -10.07 -26.95
CA TYR A 14 -19.09 -9.80 -28.26
C TYR A 14 -20.03 -8.92 -29.07
N ASP A 15 -19.74 -7.62 -29.11
CA ASP A 15 -20.51 -6.64 -29.90
C ASP A 15 -19.56 -5.62 -30.54
N THR A 16 -20.00 -4.97 -31.61
CA THR A 16 -19.21 -3.98 -32.35
C THR A 16 -19.48 -2.59 -31.78
N TYR A 17 -18.55 -2.11 -30.96
CA TYR A 17 -18.60 -0.75 -30.42
C TYR A 17 -17.75 0.21 -31.25
N ARG A 18 -18.27 1.42 -31.48
CA ARG A 18 -17.50 2.53 -32.05
C ARG A 18 -17.18 3.53 -30.94
N PHE A 19 -15.93 3.58 -30.54
CA PHE A 19 -15.42 4.59 -29.62
C PHE A 19 -14.93 5.80 -30.42
N ILE A 20 -15.36 7.00 -30.03
CA ILE A 20 -14.85 8.27 -30.57
C ILE A 20 -14.04 8.90 -29.44
N ILE A 21 -12.74 9.10 -29.68
CA ILE A 21 -11.83 9.73 -28.72
C ILE A 21 -11.51 11.12 -29.27
N GLU A 22 -11.82 12.15 -28.50
CA GLU A 22 -11.53 13.54 -28.81
C GLU A 22 -10.47 14.08 -27.86
N PHE A 23 -9.51 14.83 -28.39
CA PHE A 23 -8.42 15.43 -27.63
C PHE A 23 -8.68 16.93 -27.48
N LEU A 24 -9.04 17.37 -26.27
CA LEU A 24 -9.46 18.75 -26.01
C LEU A 24 -8.29 19.75 -25.91
N TYR A 25 -7.12 19.28 -25.48
CA TYR A 25 -5.99 20.14 -25.10
C TYR A 25 -4.66 19.74 -25.74
N THR A 26 -4.67 18.87 -26.74
CA THR A 26 -3.46 18.36 -27.39
C THR A 26 -3.70 18.04 -28.86
N ASN A 27 -2.63 18.07 -29.66
CA ASN A 27 -2.68 17.65 -31.04
C ASN A 27 -2.78 16.13 -31.13
N VAL A 28 -3.66 15.65 -32.00
CA VAL A 28 -3.84 14.23 -32.31
C VAL A 28 -2.53 13.59 -32.78
N GLU A 29 -1.71 14.30 -33.57
CA GLU A 29 -0.45 13.77 -34.10
C GLU A 29 0.53 13.39 -32.97
N ASP A 30 0.65 14.25 -31.95
CA ASP A 30 1.52 14.02 -30.78
C ASP A 30 1.04 12.79 -29.99
N CYS A 31 -0.28 12.66 -29.81
CA CYS A 31 -0.87 11.51 -29.13
C CYS A 31 -0.70 10.22 -29.94
N ILE A 32 -0.89 10.25 -31.25
CA ILE A 32 -0.75 9.08 -32.13
C ILE A 32 0.69 8.55 -32.09
N LEU A 33 1.70 9.43 -32.05
CA LEU A 33 3.09 8.99 -31.92
C LEU A 33 3.32 8.20 -30.63
N VAL A 34 2.84 8.72 -29.50
CA VAL A 34 2.97 8.05 -28.19
C VAL A 34 2.17 6.74 -28.17
N VAL A 35 0.92 6.76 -28.62
CA VAL A 35 0.06 5.57 -28.70
C VAL A 35 0.68 4.52 -29.63
N GLY A 36 1.25 4.92 -30.76
CA GLY A 36 1.93 4.01 -31.68
C GLY A 36 3.17 3.37 -31.07
N GLN A 37 3.96 4.11 -30.27
CA GLN A 37 5.08 3.55 -29.51
C GLN A 37 4.63 2.54 -28.45
N LEU A 38 3.57 2.88 -27.70
CA LEU A 38 3.00 1.99 -26.68
C LEU A 38 2.35 0.75 -27.30
N TYR A 39 1.67 0.89 -28.44
CA TYR A 39 1.10 -0.21 -29.18
C TYR A 39 2.19 -1.18 -29.66
N ARG A 40 3.27 -0.67 -30.26
CA ARG A 40 4.44 -1.50 -30.60
C ARG A 40 4.98 -2.24 -29.38
N SER A 41 5.15 -1.53 -28.26
CA SER A 41 5.57 -2.14 -26.99
C SER A 41 4.64 -3.28 -26.55
N SER A 42 3.33 -3.13 -26.73
CA SER A 42 2.35 -4.15 -26.35
C SER A 42 2.40 -5.43 -27.21
N THR A 43 2.98 -5.34 -28.41
CA THR A 43 3.12 -6.47 -29.35
C THR A 43 4.43 -7.25 -29.19
N LEU A 44 5.35 -6.79 -28.34
CA LEU A 44 6.63 -7.45 -28.09
C LEU A 44 6.47 -8.59 -27.08
N THR A 45 7.32 -9.62 -27.20
CA THR A 45 7.34 -10.79 -26.30
C THR A 45 8.36 -10.61 -25.18
N PHE A 46 7.96 -10.87 -23.93
CA PHE A 46 8.82 -11.02 -22.72
C PHE A 46 9.88 -9.92 -22.46
N SER A 47 9.77 -9.21 -21.32
CA SER A 47 10.72 -8.21 -20.77
C SER A 47 11.03 -6.96 -21.64
N GLU A 48 11.08 -7.10 -22.96
CA GLU A 48 11.26 -6.04 -23.95
C GLU A 48 10.19 -4.93 -23.85
N PRO A 49 8.89 -5.23 -23.58
CA PRO A 49 7.89 -4.18 -23.37
C PRO A 49 8.25 -3.25 -22.22
N THR A 50 8.77 -3.78 -21.12
CA THR A 50 9.08 -2.99 -19.91
C THR A 50 10.24 -2.04 -20.18
N MET A 51 11.31 -2.53 -20.82
CA MET A 51 12.46 -1.72 -21.21
C MET A 51 12.07 -0.61 -22.20
N MET A 52 11.22 -0.93 -23.18
CA MET A 52 10.74 0.06 -24.15
C MET A 52 9.92 1.15 -23.45
N ILE A 53 8.99 0.78 -22.57
CA ILE A 53 8.19 1.74 -21.78
C ILE A 53 9.08 2.61 -20.91
N GLU A 54 10.05 2.04 -20.21
CA GLU A 54 11.01 2.80 -19.41
C GLU A 54 11.79 3.80 -20.27
N SER A 55 12.24 3.40 -21.46
CA SER A 55 12.95 4.30 -22.38
C SER A 55 12.07 5.48 -22.86
N ILE A 56 10.79 5.22 -23.13
CA ILE A 56 9.80 6.25 -23.52
C ILE A 56 9.60 7.23 -22.36
N ILE A 57 9.39 6.71 -21.14
CA ILE A 57 9.23 7.53 -19.93
C ILE A 57 10.46 8.41 -19.71
N GLN A 58 11.66 7.85 -19.78
CA GLN A 58 12.91 8.59 -19.61
C GLN A 58 13.10 9.67 -20.68
N GLY A 59 12.75 9.38 -21.93
CA GLY A 59 12.76 10.37 -23.02
C GLY A 59 11.81 11.53 -22.74
N ARG A 60 10.59 11.24 -22.28
CA ARG A 60 9.58 12.26 -21.97
C ARG A 60 9.95 13.07 -20.71
N LEU A 61 10.50 12.45 -19.67
CA LEU A 61 10.98 13.14 -18.46
C LEU A 61 12.07 14.17 -18.75
N LYS A 62 13.00 13.85 -19.67
CA LYS A 62 14.03 14.79 -20.11
C LYS A 62 13.47 16.02 -20.82
N MET A 63 12.34 15.86 -21.50
CA MET A 63 11.66 16.95 -22.22
C MET A 63 10.70 17.74 -21.33
N LEU A 64 10.23 17.12 -20.24
CA LEU A 64 9.40 17.77 -19.23
C LEU A 64 10.18 18.96 -18.65
N LYS A 65 9.54 20.11 -18.53
CA LYS A 65 10.10 21.29 -17.86
C LYS A 65 9.09 21.78 -16.87
N PHE A 66 9.56 22.13 -15.68
CA PHE A 66 8.69 22.78 -14.71
C PHE A 66 8.30 24.17 -15.22
N ASP A 67 7.00 24.43 -15.29
CA ASP A 67 6.50 25.75 -15.66
C ASP A 67 6.62 26.70 -14.47
N LEU A 68 7.49 27.70 -14.59
CA LEU A 68 7.74 28.70 -13.55
C LEU A 68 6.49 29.52 -13.20
N SER A 69 5.50 29.60 -14.09
CA SER A 69 4.21 30.24 -13.79
C SER A 69 3.42 29.51 -12.70
N GLN A 70 3.77 28.25 -12.42
CA GLN A 70 3.14 27.43 -11.38
C GLN A 70 3.66 27.73 -9.97
N LEU A 71 4.73 28.53 -9.82
CA LEU A 71 5.21 28.96 -8.51
C LEU A 71 4.11 29.71 -7.74
N GLY A 72 3.97 29.42 -6.46
CA GLY A 72 2.95 30.02 -5.60
C GLY A 72 3.24 31.48 -5.23
N ASP A 73 4.51 31.86 -5.19
CA ASP A 73 4.98 33.23 -4.98
C ASP A 73 6.16 33.53 -5.94
N PHE A 74 6.11 34.68 -6.61
CA PHE A 74 7.14 35.14 -7.56
C PHE A 74 8.52 35.36 -6.91
N ARG A 75 8.59 35.41 -5.58
CA ARG A 75 9.83 35.54 -4.81
C ARG A 75 10.48 34.20 -4.48
N GLU A 76 9.77 33.09 -4.72
CA GLU A 76 10.32 31.76 -4.48
C GLU A 76 11.56 31.52 -5.34
N ARG A 77 12.58 30.91 -4.72
CA ARG A 77 13.82 30.55 -5.38
C ARG A 77 13.93 29.04 -5.43
N ILE A 78 14.07 28.50 -6.63
CA ILE A 78 14.32 27.07 -6.83
C ILE A 78 15.70 26.72 -6.23
N VAL A 79 15.70 25.79 -5.30
CA VAL A 79 16.90 25.27 -4.62
C VAL A 79 17.31 23.92 -5.21
N PHE A 80 16.34 23.13 -5.65
CA PHE A 80 16.59 21.81 -6.22
C PHE A 80 15.51 21.45 -7.25
N GLU A 81 15.92 20.86 -8.36
CA GLU A 81 15.05 20.27 -9.37
C GLU A 81 15.64 18.94 -9.83
N ASN A 82 14.83 17.89 -9.85
CA ASN A 82 15.24 16.59 -10.37
C ASN A 82 14.05 15.73 -10.80
N ASP A 83 14.34 14.66 -11.51
CA ASP A 83 13.34 13.65 -11.84
C ASP A 83 13.11 12.77 -10.60
N ALA A 84 11.85 12.46 -10.32
CA ALA A 84 11.44 11.61 -9.22
C ALA A 84 10.18 10.82 -9.59
N TYR A 85 9.93 9.76 -8.85
CA TYR A 85 8.72 8.95 -8.95
C TYR A 85 7.89 9.17 -7.70
N LEU A 86 6.65 9.59 -7.88
CA LEU A 86 5.64 9.57 -6.82
C LEU A 86 5.10 8.14 -6.69
N ILE A 87 5.29 7.56 -5.52
CA ILE A 87 4.84 6.21 -5.19
C ILE A 87 3.47 6.28 -4.54
N LYS A 88 2.54 5.52 -5.10
CA LYS A 88 1.21 5.23 -4.55
C LYS A 88 1.01 3.71 -4.59
N PRO A 89 0.04 3.15 -3.85
CA PRO A 89 -0.25 1.72 -3.91
C PRO A 89 -0.38 1.22 -5.36
N LEU A 90 0.47 0.27 -5.74
CA LEU A 90 0.56 -0.33 -7.09
C LEU A 90 0.87 0.63 -8.26
N VAL A 91 1.13 1.91 -8.00
CA VAL A 91 1.31 2.93 -9.03
C VAL A 91 2.61 3.70 -8.81
N GLN A 92 3.37 3.87 -9.90
CA GLN A 92 4.57 4.70 -9.94
C GLN A 92 4.34 5.83 -10.94
N ASN A 93 4.18 7.05 -10.44
CA ASN A 93 3.94 8.22 -11.27
C ASN A 93 5.26 8.97 -11.48
N PRO A 94 5.88 8.89 -12.68
CA PRO A 94 7.08 9.66 -12.99
C PRO A 94 6.75 11.15 -13.05
N GLY A 95 7.68 12.00 -12.64
CA GLY A 95 7.55 13.45 -12.71
C GLY A 95 8.83 14.18 -12.35
N LYS A 96 8.70 15.49 -12.15
CA LYS A 96 9.76 16.35 -11.63
C LYS A 96 9.40 16.85 -10.23
N ILE A 97 10.36 16.74 -9.33
CA ILE A 97 10.29 17.37 -8.01
C ILE A 97 11.05 18.69 -8.06
N VAL A 98 10.41 19.77 -7.59
CA VAL A 98 11.00 21.09 -7.47
C VAL A 98 10.86 21.56 -6.03
N LEU A 99 11.99 21.81 -5.38
CA LEU A 99 12.06 22.39 -4.04
C LEU A 99 12.45 23.86 -4.17
N THR A 100 11.65 24.73 -3.56
CA THR A 100 11.98 26.13 -3.37
C THR A 100 12.35 26.41 -1.92
N ASP A 101 12.67 27.66 -1.61
CA ASP A 101 12.86 28.15 -0.24
C ASP A 101 11.57 28.20 0.59
N GLN A 102 10.39 28.01 -0.03
CA GLN A 102 9.09 28.09 0.64
C GLN A 102 8.19 26.86 0.45
N ARG A 103 8.28 26.18 -0.69
CA ARG A 103 7.35 25.12 -1.10
C ARG A 103 8.07 23.96 -1.78
N LEU A 104 7.38 22.83 -1.80
CA LEU A 104 7.72 21.66 -2.58
C LEU A 104 6.66 21.45 -3.66
N TYR A 105 7.09 21.16 -4.88
CA TYR A 105 6.21 20.91 -6.03
C TYR A 105 6.51 19.57 -6.64
N PHE A 106 5.48 18.77 -6.90
CA PHE A 106 5.60 17.59 -7.73
C PHE A 106 4.82 17.81 -9.02
N HIS A 107 5.53 17.87 -10.14
CA HIS A 107 4.97 18.03 -11.47
C HIS A 107 4.93 16.67 -12.17
N SER A 108 3.75 16.08 -12.24
CA SER A 108 3.52 14.76 -12.81
C SER A 108 3.76 14.76 -14.32
N LEU A 109 4.41 13.72 -14.83
CA LEU A 109 4.56 13.49 -16.27
C LEU A 109 3.20 13.17 -16.92
N ASN A 110 2.35 12.45 -16.18
CA ASN A 110 1.04 12.01 -16.63
C ASN A 110 -0.05 12.78 -15.86
N ASN A 111 -1.00 13.37 -16.58
CA ASN A 111 -2.19 14.00 -16.00
C ASN A 111 -3.26 12.95 -15.66
N ILE A 112 -2.91 11.99 -14.80
CA ILE A 112 -3.90 11.04 -14.25
C ILE A 112 -4.69 11.72 -13.12
N GLU A 113 -4.09 12.69 -12.44
CA GLU A 113 -4.72 13.48 -11.38
C GLU A 113 -5.38 14.74 -11.95
N GLU A 114 -6.32 15.32 -11.19
CA GLU A 114 -7.02 16.56 -11.56
C GLU A 114 -6.08 17.72 -11.90
N GLN A 115 -4.90 17.75 -11.27
CA GLN A 115 -3.88 18.76 -11.46
C GLN A 115 -2.55 18.13 -11.85
N GLN A 116 -1.87 18.74 -12.83
CA GLN A 116 -0.53 18.29 -13.24
C GLN A 116 0.54 18.56 -12.18
N THR A 117 0.38 19.64 -11.41
CA THR A 117 1.37 20.09 -10.42
C THR A 117 0.74 20.17 -9.04
N ASN A 118 1.20 19.30 -8.13
CA ASN A 118 0.82 19.34 -6.74
C ASN A 118 1.78 20.25 -5.96
N LYS A 119 1.22 21.07 -5.06
CA LYS A 119 1.96 22.11 -4.30
C LYS A 119 1.85 21.83 -2.80
N TYR A 120 2.98 21.89 -2.10
CA TYR A 120 3.06 21.60 -0.68
C TYR A 120 3.84 22.70 0.05
N ASP A 121 3.23 23.36 1.03
CA ASP A 121 3.93 24.34 1.86
C ASP A 121 4.92 23.64 2.79
N LEU A 122 6.17 24.12 2.82
CA LEU A 122 7.20 23.54 3.69
C LEU A 122 6.88 23.69 5.18
N SER A 123 6.12 24.72 5.54
CA SER A 123 5.65 24.96 6.91
C SER A 123 4.67 23.91 7.41
N ASN A 124 4.04 23.15 6.51
CA ASN A 124 3.15 22.05 6.87
C ASN A 124 3.91 20.73 7.02
N ILE A 125 5.22 20.67 6.77
CA ILE A 125 5.97 19.41 6.92
C ILE A 125 6.13 19.09 8.41
N VAL A 126 5.61 17.94 8.81
CA VAL A 126 5.68 17.42 10.19
C VAL A 126 6.87 16.49 10.34
N LYS A 127 7.10 15.62 9.34
CA LYS A 127 8.11 14.58 9.39
C LYS A 127 8.67 14.27 8.01
N VAL A 128 9.97 14.00 7.95
CA VAL A 128 10.65 13.52 6.75
C VAL A 128 11.35 12.21 7.11
N THR A 129 10.98 11.12 6.44
CA THR A 129 11.50 9.79 6.71
C THR A 129 12.21 9.24 5.47
N LYS A 130 13.44 8.74 5.64
CA LYS A 130 14.14 7.99 4.59
C LYS A 130 13.52 6.60 4.46
N ARG A 131 13.34 6.14 3.23
CA ARG A 131 12.73 4.85 2.91
C ARG A 131 13.62 4.03 1.98
N CYS A 132 13.59 2.71 2.14
CA CYS A 132 14.07 1.79 1.13
C CYS A 132 12.98 1.55 0.09
N TYR A 133 13.37 1.55 -1.18
CA TYR A 133 12.50 1.15 -2.28
C TYR A 133 13.20 0.07 -3.09
N LYS A 134 12.57 -1.09 -3.23
CA LYS A 134 13.18 -2.29 -3.85
C LYS A 134 14.58 -2.58 -3.28
N PHE A 135 14.69 -2.56 -1.96
CA PHE A 135 15.94 -2.78 -1.20
C PHE A 135 17.06 -1.75 -1.45
N ARG A 136 16.74 -0.57 -1.98
CA ARG A 136 17.70 0.52 -2.21
C ARG A 136 17.30 1.76 -1.42
N SER A 137 18.28 2.45 -0.81
CA SER A 137 18.11 3.69 -0.03
C SER A 137 17.85 4.91 -0.92
N ILE A 138 16.78 4.88 -1.70
CA ILE A 138 16.44 5.89 -2.72
C ILE A 138 15.06 6.52 -2.52
N GLY A 139 14.40 6.24 -1.39
CA GLY A 139 13.07 6.72 -1.08
C GLY A 139 13.06 7.79 0.02
N ILE A 140 12.13 8.74 -0.07
CA ILE A 140 11.84 9.74 0.97
C ILE A 140 10.34 9.88 1.07
N GLU A 141 9.81 9.75 2.28
CA GLU A 141 8.41 9.98 2.58
C GLU A 141 8.27 11.20 3.48
N ILE A 142 7.43 12.14 3.06
CA ILE A 142 7.19 13.41 3.73
C ILE A 142 5.76 13.39 4.26
N LEU A 143 5.60 13.55 5.57
CA LEU A 143 4.30 13.70 6.22
C LEU A 143 3.98 15.18 6.38
N PHE A 144 2.77 15.55 5.97
CA PHE A 144 2.27 16.92 6.13
C PHE A 144 1.22 16.99 7.25
N SER A 145 1.14 18.13 7.92
CA SER A 145 0.08 18.45 8.85
C SER A 145 -1.20 18.67 8.06
N ASN A 146 -2.26 17.95 8.41
CA ASN A 146 -3.57 18.22 7.84
C ASN A 146 -4.23 19.34 8.65
N LYS A 147 -4.50 20.49 8.01
CA LYS A 147 -5.12 21.66 8.67
C LYS A 147 -6.54 21.36 9.19
N LYS A 148 -7.19 20.29 8.73
CA LYS A 148 -8.53 19.88 9.18
C LYS A 148 -8.51 18.97 10.41
N THR A 149 -7.43 18.23 10.67
CA THR A 149 -7.37 17.20 11.73
C THR A 149 -6.35 17.53 12.82
N SER A 150 -6.41 18.75 13.38
CA SER A 150 -5.48 19.20 14.43
C SER A 150 -5.52 18.37 15.73
N SER A 151 -6.44 17.41 15.86
CA SER A 151 -6.61 16.52 17.01
C SER A 151 -6.13 15.07 16.79
N VAL A 152 -5.68 14.70 15.58
CA VAL A 152 -5.23 13.32 15.29
C VAL A 152 -3.73 13.18 15.62
N PRO A 153 -3.31 12.17 16.39
CA PRO A 153 -1.89 11.92 16.65
C PRO A 153 -1.10 11.70 15.35
N GLU A 154 0.14 12.22 15.27
CA GLU A 154 0.98 12.18 14.06
C GLU A 154 1.09 10.78 13.44
N ASN A 155 1.15 9.72 14.25
CA ASN A 155 1.27 8.34 13.78
C ASN A 155 0.01 7.84 13.05
N LEU A 156 -1.17 8.36 13.39
CA LEU A 156 -2.45 8.02 12.75
C LEU A 156 -2.69 8.80 11.46
N SER A 157 -2.11 10.00 11.33
CA SER A 157 -2.19 10.79 10.09
C SER A 157 -1.51 10.12 8.88
N ILE A 158 -0.58 9.19 9.13
CA ILE A 158 0.07 8.36 8.09
C ILE A 158 -0.96 7.45 7.39
N ILE A 159 -2.01 7.02 8.11
CA ILE A 159 -3.07 6.15 7.56
C ILE A 159 -3.97 6.94 6.58
N GLN A 160 -4.08 8.26 6.76
CA GLN A 160 -5.00 9.13 6.00
C GLN A 160 -4.39 9.70 4.71
N SER A 161 -3.31 9.10 4.18
CA SER A 161 -2.71 9.47 2.88
C SER A 161 -2.19 10.91 2.75
N ASN A 162 -1.98 11.65 3.85
CA ASN A 162 -1.38 12.99 3.80
C ASN A 162 0.16 12.96 3.72
N THR A 163 0.66 12.05 2.91
CA THR A 163 2.09 11.73 2.76
C THR A 163 2.49 11.80 1.31
N LEU A 164 3.67 12.35 1.03
CA LEU A 164 4.30 12.32 -0.28
C LEU A 164 5.47 11.35 -0.25
N TYR A 165 5.32 10.18 -0.89
CA TYR A 165 6.40 9.20 -1.04
C TYR A 165 7.09 9.37 -2.40
N LEU A 166 8.34 9.86 -2.37
CA LEU A 166 9.19 10.07 -3.54
C LEU A 166 10.28 9.01 -3.63
N VAL A 167 10.56 8.55 -4.84
CA VAL A 167 11.70 7.69 -5.17
C VAL A 167 12.57 8.36 -6.23
N PHE A 168 13.88 8.36 -5.99
CA PHE A 168 14.88 8.97 -6.87
C PHE A 168 15.64 7.93 -7.67
N SER A 169 16.29 8.35 -8.75
CA SER A 169 17.10 7.48 -9.61
C SER A 169 18.28 6.81 -8.88
N ASN A 170 18.84 7.50 -7.88
CA ASN A 170 20.00 7.04 -7.13
C ASN A 170 20.06 7.65 -5.72
N GLU A 171 20.86 7.02 -4.85
CA GLU A 171 21.02 7.40 -3.45
C GLU A 171 21.64 8.80 -3.27
N ARG A 172 22.57 9.20 -4.14
CA ARG A 172 23.19 10.53 -4.06
C ARG A 172 22.16 11.64 -4.27
N THR A 173 21.30 11.52 -5.29
CA THR A 173 20.23 12.48 -5.55
C THR A 173 19.24 12.51 -4.39
N CYS A 174 18.86 11.34 -3.88
CA CYS A 174 17.97 11.19 -2.71
C CYS A 174 18.53 11.93 -1.49
N LEU A 175 19.79 11.67 -1.10
CA LEU A 175 20.45 12.33 0.02
C LEU A 175 20.61 13.84 -0.20
N THR A 176 20.94 14.25 -1.43
CA THR A 176 21.07 15.68 -1.76
C THR A 176 19.74 16.41 -1.57
N PHE A 177 18.62 15.84 -2.06
CA PHE A 177 17.29 16.39 -1.84
C PHE A 177 16.94 16.44 -0.35
N HIS A 178 17.16 15.34 0.38
CA HIS A 178 16.92 15.27 1.82
C HIS A 178 17.64 16.38 2.58
N ASP A 179 18.94 16.55 2.34
CA ASP A 179 19.76 17.52 3.07
C ASP A 179 19.41 18.96 2.68
N LEU A 180 19.03 19.21 1.43
CA LEU A 180 18.55 20.53 1.00
C LEU A 180 17.18 20.83 1.60
N LEU A 181 16.27 19.86 1.65
CA LEU A 181 14.96 20.01 2.26
C LEU A 181 15.11 20.40 3.73
N LEU A 182 15.89 19.64 4.51
CA LEU A 182 16.07 19.91 5.95
C LEU A 182 16.81 21.22 6.26
N LYS A 183 17.55 21.79 5.31
CA LYS A 183 18.19 23.11 5.45
C LYS A 183 17.22 24.28 5.27
N GLN A 184 15.99 24.04 4.81
CA GLN A 184 15.02 25.11 4.61
C GLN A 184 14.48 25.64 5.94
N ASN A 185 14.55 26.95 6.13
CA ASN A 185 14.18 27.63 7.39
C ASN A 185 12.70 27.46 7.78
N ASN A 186 11.84 27.13 6.81
CA ASN A 186 10.41 27.03 7.01
C ASN A 186 9.96 25.67 7.55
N ILE A 187 10.86 24.69 7.64
CA ILE A 187 10.53 23.36 8.17
C ILE A 187 10.69 23.36 9.69
N LYS A 188 9.64 22.92 10.39
CA LYS A 188 9.65 22.74 11.85
C LYS A 188 9.38 21.28 12.18
N LEU A 189 10.43 20.47 12.20
CA LEU A 189 10.30 19.08 12.61
C LEU A 189 10.11 18.99 14.13
N GLY A 190 9.16 18.16 14.56
CA GLY A 190 8.99 17.83 15.97
C GLY A 190 10.20 17.05 16.48
N ASP A 191 10.81 17.53 17.56
CA ASP A 191 11.92 16.84 18.24
C ASP A 191 11.35 15.72 19.14
N VAL A 192 10.99 14.60 18.54
CA VAL A 192 10.65 13.38 19.29
C VAL A 192 11.85 12.45 19.21
N SER A 193 12.73 12.53 20.21
CA SER A 193 13.84 11.60 20.33
C SER A 193 13.33 10.15 20.42
N GLN A 194 13.96 9.24 19.67
CA GLN A 194 13.59 7.81 19.58
C GLN A 194 13.58 7.12 20.95
N ASP A 195 14.52 7.49 21.84
CA ASP A 195 14.64 6.97 23.20
C ASP A 195 13.42 7.29 24.09
N ASN A 196 12.58 8.23 23.67
CA ASN A 196 11.37 8.63 24.38
C ASN A 196 10.19 7.69 24.09
N MET A 197 10.13 7.05 22.91
CA MET A 197 8.93 6.33 22.46
C MET A 197 8.72 4.99 23.19
N THR A 198 9.77 4.17 23.33
CA THR A 198 9.67 2.91 24.07
C THR A 198 9.34 3.14 25.55
N LEU A 199 9.94 4.17 26.17
CA LEU A 199 9.64 4.52 27.55
C LEU A 199 8.20 5.03 27.71
N ARG A 200 7.71 5.86 26.78
CA ARG A 200 6.29 6.26 26.76
C ARG A 200 5.36 5.07 26.69
N TRP A 201 5.66 4.09 25.85
CA TRP A 201 4.88 2.87 25.72
C TRP A 201 4.90 2.04 27.01
N GLN A 202 6.07 1.81 27.60
CA GLN A 202 6.22 1.09 28.88
C GLN A 202 5.49 1.77 30.04
N LEU A 203 5.42 3.10 30.04
CA LEU A 203 4.69 3.89 31.03
C LEU A 203 3.18 4.03 30.71
N GLY A 204 2.69 3.41 29.63
CA GLY A 204 1.28 3.50 29.22
C GLY A 204 0.86 4.87 28.67
N LYS A 205 1.82 5.73 28.28
CA LYS A 205 1.55 7.05 27.69
C LYS A 205 1.17 6.98 26.21
N ILE A 206 1.50 5.89 25.54
CA ILE A 206 1.06 5.55 24.18
C ILE A 206 0.57 4.11 24.16
N SER A 207 -0.41 3.82 23.31
CA SER A 207 -1.01 2.51 23.15
C SER A 207 -0.07 1.52 22.42
N ASN A 208 -0.39 0.23 22.51
CA ASN A 208 0.26 -0.80 21.69
C ASN A 208 0.13 -0.50 20.19
N PHE A 209 -1.02 0.01 19.76
CA PHE A 209 -1.30 0.36 18.37
C PHE A 209 -0.35 1.46 17.87
N GLU A 210 -0.25 2.57 18.61
CA GLU A 210 0.65 3.68 18.27
C GLU A 210 2.11 3.26 18.28
N TYR A 211 2.50 2.42 19.24
CA TYR A 211 3.87 1.91 19.31
C TYR A 211 4.20 0.96 18.16
N LEU A 212 3.26 0.08 17.75
CA LEU A 212 3.44 -0.78 16.58
C LEU A 212 3.53 0.03 15.29
N LEU A 213 2.72 1.08 15.11
CA LEU A 213 2.86 1.99 13.97
C LEU A 213 4.23 2.68 13.95
N TYR A 214 4.69 3.15 15.11
CA TYR A 214 6.03 3.71 15.25
C TYR A 214 7.11 2.69 14.84
N LEU A 215 7.04 1.44 15.33
CA LEU A 215 8.00 0.40 14.96
C LEU A 215 7.97 0.07 13.46
N ASN A 216 6.78 0.02 12.85
CA ASN A 216 6.63 -0.16 11.40
C ASN A 216 7.30 0.97 10.63
N ASP A 217 7.05 2.21 11.03
CA ASP A 217 7.65 3.39 10.42
C ASP A 217 9.18 3.41 10.57
N GLN A 218 9.72 3.08 11.75
CA GLN A 218 11.17 2.96 11.96
C GLN A 218 11.79 1.79 11.15
N SER A 219 10.98 0.77 10.86
CA SER A 219 11.33 -0.35 9.99
C SER A 219 11.15 -0.02 8.50
N GLN A 220 10.99 1.26 8.16
CA GLN A 220 10.89 1.77 6.79
C GLN A 220 9.62 1.35 6.03
N ARG A 221 8.59 0.89 6.74
CA ARG A 221 7.30 0.51 6.16
C ARG A 221 6.45 1.73 5.86
N SER A 222 5.64 1.64 4.80
CA SER A 222 4.78 2.73 4.33
C SER A 222 3.47 2.19 3.77
N PHE A 223 2.38 2.92 3.99
CA PHE A 223 1.08 2.62 3.41
C PHE A 223 1.06 2.83 1.88
N ASN A 224 1.98 3.63 1.35
CA ASN A 224 2.08 3.92 -0.09
C ASN A 224 2.78 2.82 -0.89
N ASP A 225 3.49 1.90 -0.23
CA ASP A 225 4.19 0.77 -0.87
C ASP A 225 3.69 -0.55 -0.29
N LEU A 226 2.82 -1.23 -1.05
CA LEU A 226 2.23 -2.52 -0.63
C LEU A 226 3.27 -3.63 -0.43
N THR A 227 4.47 -3.50 -1.01
CA THR A 227 5.56 -4.47 -0.80
C THR A 227 6.17 -4.35 0.61
N GLN A 228 6.00 -3.19 1.23
CA GLN A 228 6.52 -2.84 2.55
C GLN A 228 5.41 -2.24 3.44
N TYR A 229 4.20 -2.78 3.30
CA TYR A 229 3.05 -2.30 4.09
C TYR A 229 3.27 -2.53 5.59
N PRO A 230 2.69 -1.69 6.47
CA PRO A 230 2.73 -1.92 7.91
C PRO A 230 2.08 -3.25 8.31
N ILE A 231 2.64 -3.89 9.34
CA ILE A 231 2.25 -5.22 9.80
C ILE A 231 1.84 -5.16 11.25
N PHE A 232 0.74 -5.85 11.55
CA PHE A 232 0.25 -6.06 12.89
C PHE A 232 0.13 -7.56 13.16
N PRO A 233 0.41 -8.03 14.39
CA PRO A 233 0.27 -9.44 14.68
C PRO A 233 -1.21 -9.84 14.75
N TRP A 234 -1.50 -11.10 14.47
CA TRP A 234 -2.69 -11.73 15.06
C TRP A 234 -2.60 -11.66 16.59
N ALA A 235 -3.61 -11.10 17.25
CA ALA A 235 -3.66 -10.98 18.71
C ALA A 235 -4.49 -12.09 19.36
N LEU A 236 -5.64 -12.42 18.75
CA LEU A 236 -6.53 -13.49 19.21
C LEU A 236 -6.25 -14.79 18.46
N SER A 237 -6.74 -15.88 19.02
CA SER A 237 -6.73 -17.22 18.43
C SER A 237 -8.11 -17.88 18.44
N ASP A 238 -9.13 -17.22 19.00
CA ASP A 238 -10.51 -17.69 18.99
C ASP A 238 -11.40 -16.80 18.12
N TYR A 239 -11.85 -17.36 17.00
CA TYR A 239 -12.70 -16.72 16.00
C TYR A 239 -13.97 -17.52 15.74
N ILE A 240 -14.29 -18.51 16.59
CA ILE A 240 -15.39 -19.47 16.39
C ILE A 240 -16.39 -19.44 17.54
N SER A 241 -15.94 -19.14 18.77
CA SER A 241 -16.83 -19.07 19.92
C SER A 241 -17.91 -17.98 19.77
N ASN A 242 -19.08 -18.22 20.39
CA ASN A 242 -20.17 -17.24 20.43
C ASN A 242 -19.87 -16.03 21.33
N GLU A 243 -19.02 -16.21 22.34
CA GLU A 243 -18.64 -15.17 23.28
C GLU A 243 -17.10 -15.13 23.42
N LEU A 244 -16.57 -13.93 23.67
CA LEU A 244 -15.13 -13.71 23.82
C LEU A 244 -14.78 -13.25 25.25
N ASP A 245 -14.31 -14.17 26.09
CA ASP A 245 -13.83 -13.86 27.44
C ASP A 245 -12.36 -13.38 27.41
N LEU A 246 -12.17 -12.05 27.44
CA LEU A 246 -10.85 -11.41 27.47
C LEU A 246 -10.01 -11.73 28.73
N SER A 247 -10.60 -12.33 29.77
CA SER A 247 -9.83 -12.78 30.94
C SER A 247 -9.17 -14.15 30.72
N ASN A 248 -9.61 -14.91 29.71
CA ASN A 248 -9.09 -16.23 29.41
C ASN A 248 -7.78 -16.15 28.61
N ALA A 249 -6.65 -16.42 29.24
CA ALA A 249 -5.34 -16.40 28.58
C ALA A 249 -5.22 -17.31 27.33
N LYS A 250 -6.10 -18.30 27.15
CA LYS A 250 -6.07 -19.24 26.01
C LYS A 250 -6.61 -18.65 24.70
N ILE A 251 -7.36 -17.54 24.75
CA ILE A 251 -7.89 -16.91 23.52
C ILE A 251 -6.83 -16.07 22.79
N TYR A 252 -5.66 -15.86 23.41
CA TYR A 252 -4.61 -15.03 22.87
C TYR A 252 -3.58 -15.88 22.13
N ARG A 253 -3.14 -15.38 20.98
CA ARG A 253 -2.03 -15.98 20.24
C ARG A 253 -0.74 -15.89 21.05
N ASP A 254 0.07 -16.94 21.00
CA ASP A 254 1.44 -16.88 21.53
C ASP A 254 2.33 -15.99 20.65
N LEU A 255 2.45 -14.71 21.03
CA LEU A 255 3.24 -13.70 20.31
C LEU A 255 4.75 -13.96 20.32
N ARG A 256 5.24 -14.96 21.06
CA ARG A 256 6.65 -15.39 21.02
C ARG A 256 6.96 -16.24 19.78
N LYS A 257 5.93 -16.69 19.05
CA LYS A 257 6.05 -17.59 17.91
C LYS A 257 5.54 -16.94 16.63
N PRO A 258 6.23 -17.07 15.48
CA PRO A 258 5.67 -16.67 14.19
C PRO A 258 4.46 -17.55 13.85
N VAL A 259 3.59 -17.06 12.95
CA VAL A 259 2.39 -17.81 12.50
C VAL A 259 2.74 -19.24 12.12
N GLY A 260 3.78 -19.43 11.30
CA GLY A 260 4.29 -20.73 10.85
C GLY A 260 4.58 -21.75 11.96
N ALA A 261 4.82 -21.31 13.20
CA ALA A 261 5.16 -22.14 14.35
C ALA A 261 4.03 -22.28 15.39
N LEU A 262 2.84 -21.75 15.13
CA LEU A 262 1.69 -21.87 16.05
C LEU A 262 1.12 -23.28 16.09
N ASN A 263 0.98 -23.91 14.92
CA ASN A 263 0.53 -25.30 14.79
C ASN A 263 1.75 -26.24 14.79
N GLN A 264 1.81 -27.12 15.79
CA GLN A 264 2.96 -28.02 15.98
C GLN A 264 3.09 -29.06 14.87
N GLU A 265 1.97 -29.66 14.43
CA GLU A 265 1.96 -30.65 13.36
C GLU A 265 2.48 -30.05 12.05
N ARG A 266 2.00 -28.83 11.72
CA ARG A 266 2.52 -28.09 10.56
C ARG A 266 4.00 -27.80 10.71
N LEU A 267 4.44 -27.31 11.87
CA LEU A 267 5.85 -26.99 12.12
C LEU A 267 6.75 -28.22 11.90
N ASP A 268 6.30 -29.40 12.32
CA ASP A 268 7.05 -30.63 12.13
C ASP A 268 7.15 -31.01 10.64
N ARG A 269 6.07 -30.86 9.86
CA ARG A 269 6.13 -31.02 8.39
C ARG A 269 7.10 -30.02 7.73
N LEU A 270 7.05 -28.74 8.12
CA LEU A 270 7.96 -27.71 7.58
C LEU A 270 9.43 -28.01 7.92
N LYS A 271 9.71 -28.51 9.13
CA LYS A 271 11.05 -28.95 9.54
C LYS A 271 11.52 -30.18 8.78
N THR A 272 10.65 -31.15 8.54
CA THR A 272 10.98 -32.32 7.71
C THR A 272 11.40 -31.88 6.31
N ARG A 273 10.60 -31.04 5.65
CA ARG A 273 10.96 -30.48 4.32
C ARG A 273 12.27 -29.69 4.37
N TYR A 274 12.47 -28.87 5.40
CA TYR A 274 13.72 -28.13 5.59
C TYR A 274 14.93 -29.07 5.69
N ASN A 275 14.79 -30.20 6.41
CA ASN A 275 15.86 -31.18 6.55
C ASN A 275 16.06 -32.03 5.29
N GLU A 276 15.02 -32.35 4.53
CA GLU A 276 15.11 -33.07 3.25
C GLU A 276 15.80 -32.23 2.17
N SER A 277 15.64 -30.89 2.21
CA SER A 277 16.35 -29.97 1.30
C SER A 277 17.88 -30.01 1.43
N VAL A 278 18.41 -30.63 2.50
CA VAL A 278 19.85 -30.85 2.72
C VAL A 278 20.46 -31.77 1.66
N GLU A 279 19.67 -32.62 1.01
CA GLU A 279 20.15 -33.59 0.02
C GLU A 279 20.33 -32.99 -1.40
N LEU A 280 19.95 -31.72 -1.60
CA LEU A 280 20.05 -31.02 -2.88
C LEU A 280 21.13 -29.93 -2.80
N GLU A 281 22.26 -30.12 -3.48
CA GLU A 281 23.48 -29.29 -3.36
C GLU A 281 23.31 -27.79 -3.70
N ASP A 282 22.17 -27.37 -4.29
CA ASP A 282 21.90 -25.98 -4.72
C ASP A 282 20.62 -25.35 -4.12
N SER A 283 19.98 -25.95 -3.11
CA SER A 283 18.74 -25.41 -2.52
C SER A 283 19.01 -24.44 -1.36
N GLU A 284 18.62 -23.17 -1.49
CA GLU A 284 18.50 -22.26 -0.35
C GLU A 284 17.46 -22.80 0.66
N ARG A 285 17.82 -22.85 1.94
CA ARG A 285 16.97 -23.46 2.97
C ARG A 285 16.00 -22.43 3.55
N PHE A 286 14.73 -22.80 3.63
CA PHE A 286 13.70 -21.98 4.28
C PHE A 286 12.64 -22.85 4.96
N LEU A 287 12.07 -22.34 6.05
CA LEU A 287 10.93 -23.00 6.70
C LEU A 287 9.64 -22.70 5.94
N CYS A 288 9.37 -21.42 5.68
CA CYS A 288 8.17 -20.95 4.97
C CYS A 288 8.59 -20.37 3.62
N GLY A 289 7.96 -20.84 2.53
CA GLY A 289 8.23 -20.34 1.17
C GLY A 289 7.48 -19.04 0.84
N SER A 290 6.68 -18.53 1.78
CA SER A 290 5.88 -17.33 1.65
C SER A 290 6.21 -16.37 2.78
N PHE A 291 6.14 -15.08 2.50
CA PHE A 291 6.42 -14.03 3.47
C PHE A 291 5.12 -13.57 4.13
N TYR A 292 5.17 -13.26 5.42
CA TYR A 292 4.01 -12.89 6.25
C TYR A 292 3.30 -11.59 5.81
N SER A 293 3.94 -10.78 4.96
CA SER A 293 3.41 -9.56 4.37
C SER A 293 3.86 -9.44 2.92
N ASN A 294 2.93 -9.49 1.99
CA ASN A 294 3.22 -9.24 0.57
C ASN A 294 2.02 -8.51 -0.07
N PRO A 295 2.19 -7.87 -1.23
CA PRO A 295 1.11 -7.10 -1.86
C PRO A 295 -0.17 -7.91 -2.04
N GLY A 296 -0.07 -9.20 -2.38
CA GLY A 296 -1.24 -10.07 -2.54
C GLY A 296 -2.02 -10.23 -1.23
N PHE A 297 -1.34 -10.33 -0.08
CA PHE A 297 -1.99 -10.41 1.23
C PHE A 297 -2.63 -9.09 1.64
N ILE A 298 -2.01 -7.96 1.33
CA ILE A 298 -2.60 -6.64 1.62
C ILE A 298 -3.86 -6.41 0.78
N VAL A 299 -3.78 -6.73 -0.52
CA VAL A 299 -4.92 -6.64 -1.44
C VAL A 299 -6.02 -7.63 -1.06
N TYR A 300 -5.65 -8.84 -0.62
CA TYR A 300 -6.61 -9.81 -0.09
C TYR A 300 -7.47 -9.21 1.03
N PHE A 301 -6.86 -8.55 2.02
CA PHE A 301 -7.61 -7.92 3.10
C PHE A 301 -8.40 -6.69 2.65
N LEU A 302 -7.82 -5.85 1.77
CA LEU A 302 -8.41 -4.56 1.39
C LEU A 302 -9.34 -4.62 0.17
N VAL A 303 -9.66 -5.80 -0.37
CA VAL A 303 -10.38 -5.95 -1.64
C VAL A 303 -11.71 -5.20 -1.72
N ARG A 304 -12.41 -5.02 -0.59
CA ARG A 304 -13.70 -4.30 -0.55
C ARG A 304 -13.53 -2.79 -0.55
N LEU A 305 -12.42 -2.29 -0.02
CA LEU A 305 -12.11 -0.87 0.02
C LEU A 305 -11.41 -0.41 -1.27
N TYR A 306 -10.50 -1.24 -1.79
CA TYR A 306 -9.66 -0.95 -2.96
C TYR A 306 -9.70 -2.11 -3.97
N SER A 307 -10.88 -2.36 -4.52
CA SER A 307 -11.12 -3.43 -5.50
C SER A 307 -10.24 -3.32 -6.75
N GLU A 308 -9.89 -2.08 -7.13
CA GLU A 308 -8.99 -1.74 -8.22
C GLU A 308 -7.58 -2.30 -8.02
N PHE A 309 -7.13 -2.50 -6.78
CA PHE A 309 -5.81 -3.10 -6.52
C PHE A 309 -5.79 -4.57 -6.90
N LEU A 310 -6.89 -5.30 -6.66
CA LEU A 310 -7.02 -6.69 -7.08
C LEU A 310 -7.08 -6.79 -8.60
N LEU A 311 -7.84 -5.92 -9.26
CA LEU A 311 -7.87 -5.85 -10.72
C LEU A 311 -6.48 -5.57 -11.31
N CYS A 312 -5.72 -4.65 -10.70
CA CYS A 312 -4.37 -4.34 -11.13
C CYS A 312 -3.44 -5.57 -11.05
N LEU A 313 -3.46 -6.31 -9.95
CA LEU A 313 -2.62 -7.50 -9.76
C LEU A 313 -3.01 -8.68 -10.66
N ASN A 314 -4.30 -8.81 -10.98
CA ASN A 314 -4.84 -9.95 -11.72
C ASN A 314 -5.15 -9.64 -13.20
N GLY A 315 -4.53 -8.60 -13.77
CA GLY A 315 -4.65 -8.30 -15.20
C GLY A 315 -6.06 -7.88 -15.64
N GLY A 316 -6.76 -7.13 -14.79
CA GLY A 316 -8.09 -6.57 -15.03
C GLY A 316 -9.24 -7.52 -14.68
N ARG A 317 -8.99 -8.60 -13.96
CA ARG A 317 -10.00 -9.58 -13.56
C ARG A 317 -9.98 -9.79 -12.04
N PHE A 318 -11.15 -10.01 -11.45
CA PHE A 318 -11.21 -10.53 -10.08
C PHE A 318 -10.60 -11.93 -9.98
N ASP A 319 -10.09 -12.25 -8.79
CA ASP A 319 -9.60 -13.60 -8.50
C ASP A 319 -10.77 -14.59 -8.42
N HIS A 320 -10.48 -15.89 -8.36
CA HIS A 320 -11.49 -16.89 -8.07
C HIS A 320 -12.13 -16.61 -6.71
N SER A 321 -13.46 -16.65 -6.63
CA SER A 321 -14.26 -16.34 -5.44
C SER A 321 -13.72 -17.02 -4.18
N ASP A 322 -13.40 -18.31 -4.25
CA ASP A 322 -12.83 -19.09 -3.12
C ASP A 322 -11.49 -18.58 -2.56
N ARG A 323 -10.76 -17.74 -3.30
CA ARG A 323 -9.49 -17.14 -2.87
C ARG A 323 -9.64 -15.73 -2.32
N LEU A 324 -10.84 -15.14 -2.40
CA LEU A 324 -11.12 -13.83 -1.84
C LEU A 324 -11.25 -13.91 -0.33
N PHE A 325 -10.98 -12.78 0.33
CA PHE A 325 -11.17 -12.66 1.77
C PHE A 325 -12.66 -12.70 2.07
N HIS A 326 -13.13 -13.74 2.75
CA HIS A 326 -14.55 -13.92 3.03
C HIS A 326 -14.86 -14.08 4.52
N SER A 327 -13.97 -14.66 5.32
CA SER A 327 -14.19 -14.92 6.76
C SER A 327 -12.90 -14.79 7.54
N ILE A 328 -12.95 -14.09 8.67
CA ILE A 328 -11.79 -13.93 9.57
C ILE A 328 -11.38 -15.30 10.14
N ALA A 329 -12.36 -16.12 10.53
CA ALA A 329 -12.12 -17.44 11.09
C ALA A 329 -11.45 -18.38 10.08
N ASP A 330 -11.92 -18.39 8.83
CA ASP A 330 -11.34 -19.22 7.77
C ASP A 330 -9.93 -18.75 7.42
N THR A 331 -9.70 -17.43 7.35
CA THR A 331 -8.35 -16.90 7.12
C THR A 331 -7.39 -17.31 8.23
N PHE A 332 -7.78 -17.20 9.50
CA PHE A 332 -6.94 -17.62 10.62
C PHE A 332 -6.66 -19.13 10.58
N ASN A 333 -7.67 -19.95 10.30
CA ASN A 333 -7.51 -21.40 10.16
C ASN A 333 -6.59 -21.78 8.99
N SER A 334 -6.71 -21.10 7.85
CA SER A 334 -5.79 -21.24 6.71
C SER A 334 -4.35 -20.93 7.14
N CYS A 335 -4.16 -19.83 7.87
CA CYS A 335 -2.86 -19.44 8.43
C CYS A 335 -2.27 -20.43 9.44
N LEU A 336 -3.05 -21.38 9.98
CA LEU A 336 -2.57 -22.44 10.88
C LEU A 336 -2.32 -23.77 10.16
N SER A 337 -3.06 -24.04 9.09
CA SER A 337 -3.10 -25.36 8.44
C SER A 337 -2.31 -25.43 7.15
N SER A 338 -2.33 -24.37 6.33
CA SER A 338 -1.64 -24.31 5.05
C SER A 338 -0.13 -24.07 5.23
N ASP A 339 0.69 -24.74 4.42
CA ASP A 339 2.15 -24.61 4.44
C ASP A 339 2.66 -23.33 3.76
N SER A 340 1.82 -22.70 2.92
CA SER A 340 2.12 -21.43 2.23
C SER A 340 1.40 -20.22 2.84
N ASP A 341 0.44 -20.44 3.74
CA ASP A 341 -0.30 -19.35 4.37
C ASP A 341 0.28 -19.00 5.74
N VAL A 342 1.03 -17.90 5.78
CA VAL A 342 1.65 -17.36 6.99
C VAL A 342 1.36 -15.87 7.17
N LYS A 343 0.23 -15.39 6.64
CA LYS A 343 -0.20 -13.99 6.73
C LYS A 343 -0.22 -13.50 8.18
N GLU A 344 0.39 -12.36 8.44
CA GLU A 344 0.07 -11.52 9.61
C GLU A 344 -0.97 -10.47 9.21
N LEU A 345 -1.53 -9.76 10.19
CA LEU A 345 -2.57 -8.76 9.96
C LEU A 345 -2.00 -7.41 9.51
N ILE A 346 -2.92 -6.53 9.13
CA ILE A 346 -2.66 -5.12 8.78
C ILE A 346 -3.24 -4.19 9.88
N PRO A 347 -2.79 -2.93 9.98
CA PRO A 347 -3.27 -2.00 11.00
C PRO A 347 -4.79 -1.84 11.02
N GLN A 348 -5.46 -1.94 9.86
CA GLN A 348 -6.91 -1.74 9.69
C GLN A 348 -7.76 -2.64 10.58
N PHE A 349 -7.27 -3.82 10.98
CA PHE A 349 -7.96 -4.71 11.94
C PHE A 349 -8.04 -4.14 13.37
N TYR A 350 -7.28 -3.09 13.67
CA TYR A 350 -7.14 -2.51 15.02
C TYR A 350 -7.42 -1.01 15.05
N VAL A 351 -7.81 -0.43 13.93
CA VAL A 351 -8.22 0.97 13.85
C VAL A 351 -9.59 1.13 14.52
N SER A 352 -9.77 2.22 15.28
CA SER A 352 -11.03 2.57 15.94
C SER A 352 -11.41 4.04 15.66
N ASN A 353 -12.72 4.31 15.58
CA ASN A 353 -13.38 5.58 15.28
C ASN A 353 -13.02 6.63 16.33
N ARG A 354 -12.56 6.19 17.52
CA ARG A 354 -12.01 7.09 18.54
C ARG A 354 -10.81 7.91 18.05
N TYR A 355 -10.15 7.49 16.99
CA TYR A 355 -9.05 8.23 16.37
C TYR A 355 -9.50 9.16 15.22
N TYR A 356 -10.78 9.14 14.83
CA TYR A 356 -11.36 9.94 13.75
C TYR A 356 -12.38 10.93 14.34
N ASN A 357 -12.09 12.22 14.24
CA ASN A 357 -13.01 13.28 14.70
C ASN A 357 -13.84 13.89 13.54
N ASP A 358 -13.70 13.38 12.31
CA ASP A 358 -14.44 13.88 11.15
C ASP A 358 -15.60 12.92 10.82
N VAL A 359 -16.82 13.43 11.00
CA VAL A 359 -18.12 12.78 10.74
C VAL A 359 -18.37 12.56 9.24
N ASP A 360 -17.50 13.08 8.36
CA ASP A 360 -17.66 13.07 6.91
C ASP A 360 -16.66 12.15 6.17
N SER A 361 -15.88 11.32 6.89
CA SER A 361 -14.96 10.38 6.23
C SER A 361 -15.65 9.05 5.95
N GLU A 362 -15.60 8.60 4.69
CA GLU A 362 -15.93 7.22 4.22
C GLU A 362 -15.10 6.09 4.91
N ASN A 363 -14.38 6.43 5.99
CA ASN A 363 -13.58 5.54 6.82
C ASN A 363 -14.29 5.33 8.16
N GLU A 364 -15.51 4.81 8.12
CA GLU A 364 -16.13 4.19 9.29
C GLU A 364 -15.30 2.96 9.69
N ASP A 365 -15.15 2.74 11.00
CA ASP A 365 -14.51 1.54 11.56
C ASP A 365 -14.90 0.27 10.80
N GLY A 366 -13.88 -0.47 10.36
CA GLY A 366 -14.10 -1.74 9.68
C GLY A 366 -14.69 -1.63 8.27
N SER A 367 -14.72 -0.45 7.62
CA SER A 367 -15.22 -0.28 6.24
C SER A 367 -14.60 -1.25 5.23
N PHE A 368 -13.33 -1.65 5.44
CA PHE A 368 -12.65 -2.64 4.61
C PHE A 368 -13.25 -4.07 4.70
N LEU A 369 -14.12 -4.33 5.68
CA LEU A 369 -14.86 -5.58 5.87
C LEU A 369 -16.24 -5.55 5.20
N VAL A 370 -16.73 -4.37 4.83
CA VAL A 370 -18.08 -4.16 4.27
C VAL A 370 -17.98 -3.95 2.77
N ASN A 371 -18.85 -4.61 2.00
CA ASN A 371 -18.96 -4.41 0.56
C ASN A 371 -19.80 -3.15 0.27
N ILE A 372 -19.26 -1.97 0.62
CA ILE A 372 -19.97 -0.68 0.51
C ILE A 372 -20.37 -0.33 -0.93
N TYR A 373 -19.65 -0.86 -1.91
CA TYR A 373 -19.86 -0.59 -3.33
C TYR A 373 -20.78 -1.62 -4.02
N ASP A 374 -21.33 -2.58 -3.26
CA ASP A 374 -22.16 -3.67 -3.77
C ASP A 374 -21.52 -4.39 -4.98
N ILE A 375 -20.22 -4.63 -4.89
CA ILE A 375 -19.45 -5.31 -5.95
C ILE A 375 -19.84 -6.79 -5.97
N ASP A 376 -20.14 -7.32 -7.15
CA ASP A 376 -20.34 -8.75 -7.36
C ASP A 376 -19.00 -9.49 -7.30
N PHE A 377 -18.70 -10.10 -6.16
CA PHE A 377 -17.53 -10.96 -5.97
C PHE A 377 -17.81 -12.44 -6.32
N GLY A 378 -19.01 -12.75 -6.82
CA GLY A 378 -19.43 -14.10 -7.20
C GLY A 378 -19.73 -15.03 -6.01
N TYR A 379 -19.80 -16.31 -6.33
CA TYR A 379 -20.11 -17.38 -5.38
C TYR A 379 -18.91 -18.30 -5.17
N ARG A 380 -18.75 -18.79 -3.94
CA ARG A 380 -17.81 -19.85 -3.60
C ARG A 380 -18.30 -21.22 -4.11
N HIS A 381 -17.41 -22.21 -4.07
CA HIS A 381 -17.73 -23.59 -4.45
C HIS A 381 -18.89 -24.21 -3.65
N ASP A 382 -19.14 -23.73 -2.43
CA ASP A 382 -20.24 -24.13 -1.55
C ASP A 382 -21.54 -23.33 -1.79
N ASN A 383 -21.60 -22.53 -2.87
CA ASN A 383 -22.67 -21.60 -3.22
C ASN A 383 -22.88 -20.45 -2.21
N THR A 384 -21.93 -20.18 -1.32
CA THR A 384 -22.00 -18.96 -0.50
C THR A 384 -21.66 -17.73 -1.34
N LEU A 385 -22.54 -16.72 -1.28
CA LEU A 385 -22.31 -15.43 -1.92
C LEU A 385 -21.20 -14.66 -1.19
N ILE A 386 -20.27 -14.07 -1.94
CA ILE A 386 -19.23 -13.22 -1.36
C ILE A 386 -19.72 -11.78 -1.30
N GLY A 387 -20.11 -11.34 -0.09
CA GLY A 387 -20.49 -9.97 0.21
C GLY A 387 -19.58 -9.38 1.29
N ASN A 388 -20.18 -8.92 2.39
CA ASN A 388 -19.45 -8.52 3.60
C ASN A 388 -18.59 -9.68 4.14
N VAL A 389 -17.50 -9.34 4.82
CA VAL A 389 -16.68 -10.35 5.52
C VAL A 389 -17.50 -10.94 6.66
N ILE A 390 -17.52 -12.27 6.75
CA ILE A 390 -18.08 -13.00 7.87
C ILE A 390 -17.18 -12.77 9.09
N LEU A 391 -17.76 -12.09 10.08
CA LEU A 391 -17.13 -11.83 11.36
C LEU A 391 -17.27 -13.05 12.28
N PRO A 392 -16.40 -13.17 13.29
CA PRO A 392 -16.60 -14.13 14.37
C PRO A 392 -17.96 -13.91 15.05
N PRO A 393 -18.61 -14.97 15.56
CA PRO A 393 -19.93 -14.84 16.20
C PRO A 393 -19.97 -13.87 17.38
N TRP A 394 -18.85 -13.67 18.09
CA TRP A 394 -18.74 -12.72 19.19
C TRP A 394 -18.64 -11.25 18.76
N ALA A 395 -18.60 -10.95 17.46
CA ALA A 395 -18.45 -9.62 16.88
C ALA A 395 -19.73 -9.16 16.15
N GLU A 396 -20.90 -9.38 16.77
CA GLU A 396 -22.15 -8.79 16.32
C GLU A 396 -22.25 -7.33 16.76
N ASP A 397 -22.77 -6.46 15.88
CA ASP A 397 -23.13 -5.09 16.24
C ASP A 397 -24.38 -5.13 17.15
N GLU A 398 -24.30 -4.51 18.34
CA GLU A 398 -25.49 -4.23 19.17
C GLU A 398 -26.35 -3.09 18.61
#